data_AF-A0A091T939-F1
#
_entry.id   AF-A0A091T939-F1
#
_cell.length_a   1.000
_cell.length_b   1.000
_cell.length_c   1.000
_cell.angle_alpha   90.00
_cell.angle_beta   90.00
_cell.angle_gamma   90.00
#
_symmetry.space_group_name_H-M   'P 1'
#
loop_
_entity.id
_entity.type
_entity.pdbx_description
1 polymer ?
#
loop_
_entity_poly.entity_id
_entity_poly.type
_entity_poly.pdbx_seq_one_letter_code
_entity_poly.pdbx_strand_id
1 'polypeptide(L)'
;QALLSTQNKLRTLVPNFTFNLGFSGKFYHTGTDEEDEGDDMLLKHRKEFWWFPHMWSHMQPHLFHNVTVLAEQMKLNKQFAVEHGIPTDLGYAVAPHHSGVYPVHTQLYEAWKSVWSIQVTSTEEYPHLRPARYRRGFIHNGIMVLPRQTCGLFTHTIFYNEYPGGSKELDKSIRGGELFLTVLLNPISIFMTHLSNYGNDRLGLYTFESLVKFVQCWTNLRLQTLPPVQLAKKYFEIFPQEKNPLWQNPCDDKRHKDIWSKEKTCDRLPKFLIVGPQKTGTTAVHFFLTMHPAVTSNFPSPSTFEEIQFFNGPNYHKGIDWYMEFFPIPSNASTDFMFEKSANYFDTEVVPKRGAALLPRAKIITVLINPADRAYSWYQHQRAHNDPVALNYTFYQVISAKSQAPQELRNLQSRCLLPGWYSAHLERWLTYYPSGQLLIVDGQELRHNPASVMDNIQKFLGVTPLFNYTQALRFDEAKGFWCQLLDGGKTKCLGKSKGRKYPDMDSSSRLFLRDFYREHNIELSKLMNRLGQPLPTWLREELQNSSWS
;
A
#
# COMPACT_ATOMS: atom_id res chain seq x y z
N GLN A 1 5.18 43.35 -6.41
CA GLN A 1 4.17 44.27 -5.81
C GLN A 1 2.76 43.68 -5.73
N ALA A 2 2.15 43.21 -6.83
CA ALA A 2 0.77 42.74 -6.85
C ALA A 2 0.47 41.64 -5.80
N LEU A 3 1.37 40.66 -5.67
CA LEU A 3 1.33 39.62 -4.62
C LEU A 3 1.16 40.22 -3.21
N LEU A 4 1.95 41.24 -2.84
CA LEU A 4 1.87 41.87 -1.53
C LEU A 4 0.54 42.61 -1.33
N SER A 5 0.08 43.33 -2.35
CA SER A 5 -1.21 44.03 -2.30
C SER A 5 -2.36 43.05 -2.08
N THR A 6 -2.42 41.96 -2.86
CA THR A 6 -3.45 40.93 -2.72
C THR A 6 -3.31 40.16 -1.41
N GLN A 7 -2.08 39.84 -0.96
CA GLN A 7 -1.85 39.21 0.33
C GLN A 7 -2.44 40.05 1.48
N ASN A 8 -2.18 41.37 1.47
CA ASN A 8 -2.69 42.28 2.49
C ASN A 8 -4.22 42.40 2.44
N LYS A 9 -4.83 42.42 1.25
CA LYS A 9 -6.29 42.34 1.10
C LYS A 9 -6.84 41.02 1.62
N LEU A 10 -6.21 39.89 1.28
CA LEU A 10 -6.66 38.58 1.75
C LEU A 10 -6.51 38.43 3.26
N ARG A 11 -5.50 39.05 3.89
CA ARG A 11 -5.34 39.06 5.35
C ARG A 11 -6.52 39.69 6.10
N THR A 12 -7.28 40.61 5.46
CA THR A 12 -8.50 41.18 6.08
C THR A 12 -9.67 40.21 6.04
N LEU A 13 -9.65 39.23 5.13
CA LEU A 13 -10.72 38.24 4.93
C LEU A 13 -10.37 36.87 5.54
N VAL A 14 -9.09 36.50 5.52
CA VAL A 14 -8.53 35.24 5.98
C VAL A 14 -7.34 35.58 6.89
N PRO A 15 -7.50 35.50 8.21
CA PRO A 15 -6.43 35.84 9.15
C PRO A 15 -5.12 35.10 8.85
N ASN A 16 -4.01 35.84 8.94
CA ASN A 16 -2.64 35.35 8.71
C ASN A 16 -2.36 34.81 7.30
N PHE A 17 -3.19 35.12 6.30
CA PHE A 17 -2.94 34.70 4.92
C PHE A 17 -1.54 35.10 4.47
N THR A 18 -0.79 34.12 3.98
CA THR A 18 0.59 34.28 3.52
C THR A 18 0.81 33.36 2.33
N PHE A 19 1.29 33.92 1.21
CA PHE A 19 1.67 33.12 0.04
C PHE A 19 2.88 32.26 0.38
N ASN A 20 2.88 31.04 -0.14
CA ASN A 20 3.98 30.09 0.01
C ASN A 20 4.64 29.85 -1.35
N LEU A 21 5.87 30.33 -1.51
CA LEU A 21 6.58 30.42 -2.78
C LEU A 21 7.59 29.26 -2.92
N GLY A 22 7.51 28.56 -4.05
CA GLY A 22 8.49 27.53 -4.42
C GLY A 22 9.64 28.16 -5.20
N PHE A 23 10.87 27.76 -4.93
CA PHE A 23 12.04 28.30 -5.64
C PHE A 23 13.02 27.23 -6.12
N SER A 24 13.63 27.54 -7.27
CA SER A 24 14.70 26.80 -7.94
C SER A 24 15.81 27.78 -8.31
N GLY A 25 16.87 27.83 -7.50
CA GLY A 25 17.89 28.88 -7.59
C GLY A 25 18.70 28.88 -8.89
N LYS A 26 18.70 27.79 -9.67
CA LYS A 26 19.44 27.72 -10.95
C LYS A 26 18.98 28.77 -11.96
N PHE A 27 17.71 29.16 -11.89
CA PHE A 27 17.08 30.04 -12.88
C PHE A 27 16.94 31.49 -12.40
N TYR A 28 17.52 31.81 -11.24
CA TYR A 28 17.56 33.20 -10.78
C TYR A 28 18.38 34.04 -11.78
N HIS A 29 17.81 35.19 -12.19
CA HIS A 29 18.40 36.07 -13.20
C HIS A 29 18.67 35.38 -14.54
N THR A 30 17.66 34.67 -15.05
CA THR A 30 17.70 34.04 -16.37
C THR A 30 16.58 34.50 -17.30
N GLY A 31 15.83 35.53 -16.89
CA GLY A 31 14.69 36.09 -17.63
C GLY A 31 15.05 37.31 -18.47
N THR A 32 14.04 38.14 -18.77
CA THR A 32 14.27 39.52 -19.27
C THR A 32 14.67 40.45 -18.13
N ASP A 33 15.18 41.64 -18.46
CA ASP A 33 15.52 42.67 -17.45
C ASP A 33 14.35 42.94 -16.48
N GLU A 34 13.11 42.97 -16.97
CA GLU A 34 11.92 43.16 -16.14
C GLU A 34 11.59 41.94 -15.25
N GLU A 35 11.87 40.72 -15.73
CA GLU A 35 11.69 39.50 -14.94
C GLU A 35 12.74 39.42 -13.82
N ASP A 36 13.98 39.79 -14.12
CA ASP A 36 15.11 39.82 -13.17
C ASP A 36 14.90 40.90 -12.08
N GLU A 37 14.38 42.07 -12.45
CA GLU A 37 13.90 43.07 -11.47
C GLU A 37 12.77 42.51 -10.57
N GLY A 38 11.91 41.67 -11.15
CA GLY A 38 10.85 40.95 -10.44
C GLY A 38 11.40 39.96 -9.41
N ASP A 39 12.41 39.19 -9.79
CA ASP A 39 13.15 38.28 -8.92
C ASP A 39 13.81 39.02 -7.75
N ASP A 40 14.49 40.12 -8.03
CA ASP A 40 15.11 40.99 -7.01
C ASP A 40 14.07 41.56 -6.05
N MET A 41 12.91 41.95 -6.57
CA MET A 41 11.80 42.43 -5.76
C MET A 41 11.24 41.33 -4.85
N LEU A 42 11.13 40.08 -5.31
CA LEU A 42 10.73 38.96 -4.46
C LEU A 42 11.72 38.74 -3.32
N LEU A 43 13.02 38.76 -3.61
CA LEU A 43 14.06 38.59 -2.59
C LEU A 43 14.15 39.76 -1.62
N LYS A 44 13.94 41.00 -2.09
CA LYS A 44 13.84 42.20 -1.24
C LYS A 44 12.73 42.04 -0.18
N HIS A 45 11.63 41.38 -0.54
CA HIS A 45 10.48 41.12 0.34
C HIS A 45 10.41 39.68 0.88
N ARG A 46 11.50 38.91 0.85
CA ARG A 46 11.51 37.49 1.21
C ARG A 46 10.91 37.15 2.57
N LYS A 47 10.98 38.05 3.56
CA LYS A 47 10.42 37.84 4.91
C LYS A 47 8.88 37.97 4.96
N GLU A 48 8.25 38.48 3.91
CA GLU A 48 6.79 38.64 3.81
C GLU A 48 6.08 37.36 3.30
N PHE A 49 6.84 36.36 2.88
CA PHE A 49 6.33 35.13 2.28
C PHE A 49 6.83 33.89 3.03
N TRP A 50 6.10 32.79 2.90
CA TRP A 50 6.63 31.46 3.19
C TRP A 50 7.35 30.92 1.96
N TRP A 51 8.32 30.05 2.18
CA TRP A 51 9.17 29.50 1.14
C TRP A 51 9.28 27.99 1.25
N PHE A 52 9.42 27.32 0.11
CA PHE A 52 9.76 25.91 0.06
C PHE A 52 10.73 25.61 -1.08
N PRO A 53 11.67 24.67 -0.89
CA PRO A 53 12.57 24.28 -1.96
C PRO A 53 11.81 23.51 -3.04
N HIS A 54 12.11 23.81 -4.31
CA HIS A 54 11.52 23.16 -5.48
C HIS A 54 12.60 22.55 -6.41
N MET A 55 13.67 21.99 -5.81
CA MET A 55 14.88 21.50 -6.47
C MET A 55 15.71 22.61 -7.16
N TRP A 56 17.02 22.42 -7.27
CA TRP A 56 17.94 23.40 -7.87
C TRP A 56 17.56 23.79 -9.30
N SER A 57 17.42 22.79 -10.16
CA SER A 57 17.17 22.91 -11.59
C SER A 57 15.76 22.51 -12.01
N HIS A 58 14.82 22.47 -11.07
CA HIS A 58 13.45 21.95 -11.28
C HIS A 58 13.41 20.50 -11.82
N MET A 59 14.49 19.73 -11.63
CA MET A 59 14.55 18.34 -12.08
C MET A 59 13.67 17.43 -11.22
N GLN A 60 12.98 16.51 -11.90
CA GLN A 60 12.04 15.58 -11.29
C GLN A 60 12.80 14.49 -10.51
N PRO A 61 12.46 14.20 -9.24
CA PRO A 61 13.21 13.26 -8.42
C PRO A 61 13.34 11.84 -8.97
N HIS A 62 12.32 11.34 -9.69
CA HIS A 62 12.36 9.98 -10.25
C HIS A 62 13.41 9.77 -11.36
N LEU A 63 14.01 10.85 -11.89
CA LEU A 63 15.09 10.79 -12.87
C LEU A 63 16.47 10.56 -12.21
N PHE A 64 16.53 10.58 -10.88
CA PHE A 64 17.73 10.28 -10.13
C PHE A 64 17.70 8.84 -9.65
N HIS A 65 18.85 8.17 -9.78
CA HIS A 65 19.04 6.78 -9.35
C HIS A 65 19.88 6.67 -8.07
N ASN A 66 20.50 7.78 -7.66
CA ASN A 66 21.40 7.83 -6.53
C ASN A 66 21.00 8.97 -5.59
N VAL A 67 20.71 8.62 -4.34
CA VAL A 67 20.33 9.55 -3.28
C VAL A 67 21.39 10.63 -3.06
N THR A 68 22.68 10.31 -3.24
CA THR A 68 23.79 11.27 -3.11
C THR A 68 23.69 12.39 -4.14
N VAL A 69 23.47 12.04 -5.42
CA VAL A 69 23.34 13.01 -6.51
C VAL A 69 22.09 13.87 -6.33
N LEU A 70 20.97 13.25 -5.92
CA LEU A 70 19.74 13.97 -5.60
C LEU A 70 19.96 14.95 -4.44
N ALA A 71 20.67 14.53 -3.39
CA ALA A 71 21.00 15.36 -2.24
C ALA A 71 21.96 16.50 -2.60
N GLU A 72 22.91 16.30 -3.52
CA GLU A 72 23.79 17.37 -4.03
C GLU A 72 23.00 18.47 -4.73
N GLN A 73 22.04 18.11 -5.59
CA GLN A 73 21.13 19.09 -6.20
C GLN A 73 20.34 19.86 -5.14
N MET A 74 19.87 19.19 -4.09
CA MET A 74 19.18 19.85 -2.99
C MET A 74 20.10 20.79 -2.20
N LYS A 75 21.37 20.44 -2.02
CA LYS A 75 22.38 21.27 -1.32
C LYS A 75 22.69 22.55 -2.09
N LEU A 76 22.80 22.50 -3.42
CA LEU A 76 22.95 23.71 -4.26
C LEU A 76 21.78 24.68 -4.05
N ASN A 77 20.55 24.17 -4.07
CA ASN A 77 19.37 25.00 -3.83
C ASN A 77 19.33 25.56 -2.40
N LYS A 78 19.84 24.81 -1.42
CA LYS A 78 19.93 25.26 -0.03
C LYS A 78 20.98 26.35 0.15
N GLN A 79 22.12 26.20 -0.51
CA GLN A 79 23.18 27.20 -0.52
C GLN A 79 22.66 28.53 -1.09
N PHE A 80 21.98 28.48 -2.25
CA PHE A 80 21.33 29.65 -2.83
C PHE A 80 20.37 30.33 -1.83
N ALA A 81 19.53 29.56 -1.15
CA ALA A 81 18.61 30.08 -0.14
C ALA A 81 19.34 30.80 1.00
N VAL A 82 20.43 30.23 1.50
CA VAL A 82 21.25 30.83 2.57
C VAL A 82 21.90 32.11 2.10
N GLU A 83 22.52 32.12 0.92
CA GLU A 83 23.20 33.28 0.33
C GLU A 83 22.24 34.46 0.12
N HIS A 84 20.99 34.19 -0.27
CA HIS A 84 19.97 35.20 -0.51
C HIS A 84 19.07 35.46 0.72
N GLY A 85 19.36 34.83 1.87
CA GLY A 85 18.62 34.99 3.12
C GLY A 85 17.16 34.55 3.07
N ILE A 86 16.83 33.57 2.23
CA ILE A 86 15.52 32.91 2.16
C ILE A 86 15.39 31.96 3.37
N PRO A 87 14.26 31.98 4.12
CA PRO A 87 14.05 31.05 5.24
C PRO A 87 14.11 29.58 4.81
N THR A 88 14.85 28.75 5.56
CA THR A 88 15.09 27.34 5.23
C THR A 88 14.49 26.35 6.24
N ASP A 89 13.74 26.82 7.23
CA ASP A 89 13.32 26.09 8.43
C ASP A 89 11.81 25.81 8.50
N LEU A 90 11.06 26.09 7.42
CA LEU A 90 9.61 25.88 7.35
C LEU A 90 9.20 24.40 7.30
N GLY A 91 10.14 23.48 7.09
CA GLY A 91 9.90 22.02 7.13
C GLY A 91 8.96 21.50 6.05
N TYR A 92 8.74 22.26 4.98
CA TYR A 92 7.85 21.94 3.87
C TYR A 92 8.58 21.98 2.52
N ALA A 93 8.32 21.00 1.67
CA ALA A 93 8.86 20.94 0.31
C ALA A 93 7.80 20.42 -0.67
N VAL A 94 7.97 20.72 -1.94
CA VAL A 94 7.17 20.14 -3.04
C VAL A 94 8.15 19.70 -4.10
N ALA A 95 8.04 18.46 -4.56
CA ALA A 95 8.87 17.98 -5.66
C ALA A 95 8.36 18.53 -6.99
N PRO A 96 9.23 18.89 -7.96
CA PRO A 96 8.84 19.20 -9.32
C PRO A 96 7.91 18.15 -9.88
N HIS A 97 6.78 18.59 -10.45
CA HIS A 97 5.74 17.73 -11.01
C HIS A 97 5.14 16.71 -10.03
N HIS A 98 5.29 16.90 -8.72
CA HIS A 98 4.91 15.95 -7.67
C HIS A 98 5.59 14.57 -7.76
N SER A 99 6.60 14.46 -8.61
CA SER A 99 7.30 13.21 -8.85
C SER A 99 8.02 12.72 -7.60
N GLY A 100 7.92 11.41 -7.35
CA GLY A 100 8.56 10.76 -6.21
C GLY A 100 7.84 10.97 -4.88
N VAL A 101 6.87 11.88 -4.79
CA VAL A 101 5.96 11.97 -3.63
C VAL A 101 4.93 10.85 -3.72
N TYR A 102 4.28 10.71 -4.88
CA TYR A 102 3.46 9.55 -5.20
C TYR A 102 3.45 9.32 -6.72
N PRO A 103 3.77 8.11 -7.23
CA PRO A 103 4.30 6.96 -6.50
C PRO A 103 5.59 7.32 -5.73
N VAL A 104 5.73 6.74 -4.54
CA VAL A 104 6.85 7.07 -3.64
C VAL A 104 8.17 6.69 -4.30
N HIS A 105 9.14 7.59 -4.21
CA HIS A 105 10.55 7.34 -4.51
C HIS A 105 11.34 7.52 -3.21
N THR A 106 11.78 6.43 -2.61
CA THR A 106 12.37 6.44 -1.26
C THR A 106 13.53 7.43 -1.11
N GLN A 107 14.39 7.54 -2.14
CA GLN A 107 15.55 8.44 -2.14
C GLN A 107 15.15 9.92 -1.97
N LEU A 108 13.96 10.33 -2.47
CA LEU A 108 13.44 11.68 -2.27
C LEU A 108 13.20 11.98 -0.79
N TYR A 109 12.54 11.06 -0.09
CA TYR A 109 12.22 11.22 1.34
C TYR A 109 13.49 11.23 2.20
N GLU A 110 14.50 10.42 1.84
CA GLU A 110 15.80 10.39 2.51
C GLU A 110 16.59 11.68 2.29
N ALA A 111 16.70 12.15 1.04
CA ALA A 111 17.37 13.40 0.69
C ALA A 111 16.69 14.62 1.33
N TRP A 112 15.36 14.65 1.34
CA TRP A 112 14.60 15.73 1.99
C TRP A 112 14.84 15.81 3.49
N LYS A 113 14.86 14.67 4.20
CA LYS A 113 15.16 14.67 5.63
C LYS A 113 16.59 15.10 5.92
N SER A 114 17.55 14.55 5.16
CA SER A 114 18.97 14.79 5.41
C SER A 114 19.42 16.21 5.04
N VAL A 115 18.91 16.78 3.94
CA VAL A 115 19.35 18.10 3.46
C VAL A 115 18.52 19.23 4.04
N TRP A 116 17.20 19.07 4.11
CA TRP A 116 16.25 20.15 4.40
C TRP A 116 15.47 19.97 5.71
N SER A 117 15.59 18.82 6.38
CA SER A 117 14.78 18.49 7.56
C SER A 117 13.27 18.57 7.30
N ILE A 118 12.83 18.17 6.09
CA ILE A 118 11.42 18.22 5.70
C ILE A 118 10.57 17.30 6.57
N GLN A 119 9.45 17.84 7.02
CA GLN A 119 8.42 17.13 7.80
C GLN A 119 7.10 17.03 7.02
N VAL A 120 6.87 17.91 6.05
CA VAL A 120 5.63 17.98 5.27
C VAL A 120 5.91 18.12 3.79
N THR A 121 5.09 17.46 2.98
CA THR A 121 4.98 17.75 1.55
C THR A 121 3.51 17.71 1.13
N SER A 122 3.24 17.97 -0.15
CA SER A 122 1.90 17.81 -0.72
C SER A 122 1.96 17.24 -2.13
N THR A 123 0.92 16.52 -2.51
CA THR A 123 0.80 15.94 -3.85
C THR A 123 -0.64 15.97 -4.34
N GLU A 124 -0.79 16.14 -5.65
CA GLU A 124 -2.07 15.96 -6.34
C GLU A 124 -2.28 14.52 -6.85
N GLU A 125 -1.30 13.65 -6.61
CA GLU A 125 -1.25 12.31 -7.20
C GLU A 125 -1.80 11.21 -6.26
N TYR A 126 -2.23 11.56 -5.03
CA TYR A 126 -2.61 10.56 -4.03
C TYR A 126 -3.94 10.79 -3.28
N PRO A 127 -4.79 9.74 -3.20
CA PRO A 127 -5.02 8.83 -4.32
C PRO A 127 -5.44 9.64 -5.55
N HIS A 128 -5.08 9.20 -6.75
CA HIS A 128 -5.44 9.93 -7.97
C HIS A 128 -6.92 9.71 -8.32
N LEU A 129 -7.80 10.38 -7.56
CA LEU A 129 -9.25 10.26 -7.67
C LEU A 129 -9.86 11.47 -8.38
N ARG A 130 -10.98 11.23 -9.05
CA ARG A 130 -11.85 12.28 -9.61
C ARG A 130 -13.23 12.22 -8.93
N PRO A 131 -13.79 13.36 -8.51
CA PRO A 131 -13.19 14.70 -8.44
C PRO A 131 -12.02 14.80 -7.44
N ALA A 132 -11.11 15.74 -7.69
CA ALA A 132 -9.87 15.95 -6.93
C ALA A 132 -10.08 16.14 -5.42
N ARG A 133 -11.25 16.65 -5.02
CA ARG A 133 -11.63 16.84 -3.61
C ARG A 133 -11.62 15.55 -2.78
N TYR A 134 -11.65 14.37 -3.40
CA TYR A 134 -11.54 13.07 -2.71
C TYR A 134 -10.10 12.62 -2.43
N ARG A 135 -9.08 13.40 -2.84
CA ARG A 135 -7.69 13.17 -2.44
C ARG A 135 -7.55 13.15 -0.92
N ARG A 136 -6.52 12.44 -0.45
CA ARG A 136 -6.29 12.10 0.95
C ARG A 136 -4.82 12.31 1.30
N GLY A 137 -4.54 12.45 2.59
CA GLY A 137 -3.18 12.50 3.08
C GLY A 137 -2.63 11.11 3.34
N PHE A 138 -1.32 11.03 3.58
CA PHE A 138 -0.67 9.86 4.18
C PHE A 138 0.62 10.25 4.88
N ILE A 139 1.15 9.36 5.73
CA ILE A 139 2.48 9.52 6.32
C ILE A 139 3.40 8.44 5.78
N HIS A 140 4.56 8.84 5.25
CA HIS A 140 5.60 7.93 4.81
C HIS A 140 6.98 8.41 5.26
N ASN A 141 7.78 7.49 5.81
CA ASN A 141 9.14 7.75 6.28
C ASN A 141 9.26 8.96 7.26
N GLY A 142 8.21 9.21 8.05
CA GLY A 142 8.11 10.33 8.98
C GLY A 142 7.68 11.67 8.38
N ILE A 143 7.43 11.73 7.06
CA ILE A 143 6.96 12.94 6.35
C ILE A 143 5.44 12.84 6.15
N MET A 144 4.74 13.89 6.57
CA MET A 144 3.30 14.08 6.37
C MET A 144 3.03 14.59 4.94
N VAL A 145 2.27 13.83 4.16
CA VAL A 145 1.88 14.19 2.80
C VAL A 145 0.44 14.68 2.81
N LEU A 146 0.22 15.93 2.40
CA LEU A 146 -1.11 16.53 2.35
C LEU A 146 -1.72 16.46 0.95
N PRO A 147 -3.05 16.30 0.84
CA PRO A 147 -3.73 16.30 -0.45
C PRO A 147 -3.72 17.69 -1.06
N ARG A 148 -3.11 17.82 -2.23
CA ARG A 148 -3.10 19.06 -3.00
C ARG A 148 -4.24 19.09 -4.01
N GLN A 149 -4.88 20.25 -4.13
CA GLN A 149 -6.03 20.51 -4.99
C GLN A 149 -5.61 21.31 -6.22
N THR A 150 -6.25 20.99 -7.35
CA THR A 150 -6.18 21.78 -8.58
C THR A 150 -7.19 22.91 -8.52
N CYS A 151 -6.88 24.06 -9.13
CA CYS A 151 -7.75 25.25 -9.10
C CYS A 151 -8.24 25.70 -10.49
N GLY A 152 -7.99 24.92 -11.55
CA GLY A 152 -8.33 25.28 -12.93
C GLY A 152 -7.35 26.25 -13.59
N LEU A 153 -6.30 26.68 -12.88
CA LEU A 153 -5.23 27.48 -13.46
C LEU A 153 -4.13 26.61 -14.06
N PHE A 154 -3.55 27.09 -15.16
CA PHE A 154 -2.56 26.36 -15.95
C PHE A 154 -1.14 26.80 -15.61
N THR A 155 -0.16 25.97 -15.96
CA THR A 155 1.26 26.23 -15.70
C THR A 155 1.85 27.29 -16.63
N HIS A 156 1.27 27.45 -17.83
CA HIS A 156 1.64 28.46 -18.82
C HIS A 156 0.72 29.67 -18.72
N THR A 157 1.17 30.81 -19.24
CA THR A 157 0.41 32.07 -19.26
C THR A 157 -0.85 31.90 -20.09
N ILE A 158 -2.00 32.21 -19.49
CA ILE A 158 -3.30 32.26 -20.19
C ILE A 158 -4.02 33.51 -19.70
N PHE A 159 -4.25 34.48 -20.58
CA PHE A 159 -5.00 35.68 -20.19
C PHE A 159 -6.48 35.39 -20.00
N TYR A 160 -7.14 36.19 -19.16
CA TYR A 160 -8.54 35.99 -18.76
C TYR A 160 -9.50 35.78 -19.94
N ASN A 161 -9.35 36.56 -21.01
CA ASN A 161 -10.20 36.49 -22.20
C ASN A 161 -9.91 35.27 -23.08
N GLU A 162 -8.77 34.61 -22.88
CA GLU A 162 -8.29 33.44 -23.63
C GLU A 162 -8.41 32.15 -22.81
N TYR A 163 -9.01 32.23 -21.62
CA TYR A 163 -9.19 31.09 -20.75
C TYR A 163 -9.91 29.95 -21.49
N PRO A 164 -9.44 28.68 -21.42
CA PRO A 164 -10.07 27.57 -22.12
C PRO A 164 -11.56 27.43 -21.76
N GLY A 165 -12.43 27.48 -22.78
CA GLY A 165 -13.89 27.50 -22.61
C GLY A 165 -14.48 28.89 -22.33
N GLY A 166 -13.66 29.93 -22.33
CA GLY A 166 -14.01 31.32 -22.06
C GLY A 166 -13.89 31.70 -20.59
N SER A 167 -13.72 33.00 -20.32
CA SER A 167 -13.59 33.55 -18.95
C SER A 167 -14.73 33.16 -18.00
N LYS A 168 -15.93 32.95 -18.54
CA LYS A 168 -17.11 32.49 -17.78
C LYS A 168 -16.92 31.12 -17.16
N GLU A 169 -16.09 30.23 -17.71
CA GLU A 169 -15.82 28.92 -17.13
C GLU A 169 -14.98 29.03 -15.85
N LEU A 170 -13.98 29.93 -15.84
CA LEU A 170 -13.23 30.24 -14.62
C LEU A 170 -14.17 30.83 -13.55
N ASP A 171 -14.99 31.81 -13.93
CA ASP A 171 -15.97 32.43 -13.03
C ASP A 171 -16.96 31.41 -12.46
N LYS A 172 -17.44 30.47 -13.29
CA LYS A 172 -18.35 29.40 -12.88
C LYS A 172 -17.70 28.46 -11.87
N SER A 173 -16.43 28.12 -12.07
CA SER A 173 -15.66 27.32 -11.10
C SER A 173 -15.58 28.00 -9.72
N ILE A 174 -15.39 29.32 -9.71
CA ILE A 174 -15.30 30.15 -8.50
C ILE A 174 -16.68 30.35 -7.84
N ARG A 175 -17.72 30.61 -8.62
CA ARG A 175 -19.06 31.02 -8.14
C ARG A 175 -20.02 29.83 -8.11
N GLY A 176 -19.81 28.94 -7.16
CA GLY A 176 -20.67 27.77 -6.94
C GLY A 176 -20.21 26.48 -7.64
N GLY A 177 -19.17 26.56 -8.48
CA GLY A 177 -18.59 25.40 -9.17
C GLY A 177 -17.53 24.64 -8.36
N GLU A 178 -16.68 23.91 -9.07
CA GLU A 178 -15.73 22.94 -8.46
C GLU A 178 -14.73 23.56 -7.48
N LEU A 179 -14.21 24.77 -7.73
CA LEU A 179 -13.29 25.42 -6.80
C LEU A 179 -14.00 25.82 -5.50
N PHE A 180 -15.22 26.36 -5.59
CA PHE A 180 -16.07 26.63 -4.43
C PHE A 180 -16.42 25.35 -3.67
N LEU A 181 -16.89 24.31 -4.36
CA LEU A 181 -17.23 23.02 -3.76
C LEU A 181 -16.03 22.38 -3.07
N THR A 182 -14.83 22.55 -3.60
CA THR A 182 -13.60 22.08 -2.96
C THR A 182 -13.39 22.74 -1.60
N VAL A 183 -13.52 24.08 -1.50
CA VAL A 183 -13.39 24.79 -0.22
C VAL A 183 -14.55 24.48 0.73
N LEU A 184 -15.77 24.32 0.20
CA LEU A 184 -16.96 24.03 1.00
C LEU A 184 -16.90 22.64 1.64
N LEU A 185 -16.40 21.63 0.91
CA LEU A 185 -16.45 20.23 1.31
C LEU A 185 -15.15 19.73 1.95
N ASN A 186 -14.02 20.42 1.74
CA ASN A 186 -12.74 20.03 2.32
C ASN A 186 -12.33 20.99 3.45
N PRO A 187 -12.25 20.52 4.71
CA PRO A 187 -11.82 21.34 5.84
C PRO A 187 -10.41 21.94 5.71
N ILE A 188 -9.56 21.29 4.92
CA ILE A 188 -8.19 21.72 4.61
C ILE A 188 -8.01 21.67 3.10
N SER A 189 -7.59 22.80 2.53
CA SER A 189 -7.33 22.92 1.10
C SER A 189 -5.97 23.56 0.86
N ILE A 190 -5.17 22.92 0.00
CA ILE A 190 -3.89 23.42 -0.49
C ILE A 190 -3.99 23.48 -2.00
N PHE A 191 -3.81 24.65 -2.60
CA PHE A 191 -3.96 24.79 -4.05
C PHE A 191 -2.61 24.86 -4.76
N MET A 192 -2.54 24.23 -5.93
CA MET A 192 -1.42 24.39 -6.86
C MET A 192 -1.64 25.61 -7.76
N THR A 193 -0.62 26.46 -7.85
CA THR A 193 -0.49 27.59 -8.79
C THR A 193 0.97 27.75 -9.16
N HIS A 194 1.25 28.47 -10.24
CA HIS A 194 2.60 28.65 -10.79
C HIS A 194 2.93 30.14 -10.96
N LEU A 195 4.22 30.46 -11.14
CA LEU A 195 4.72 31.84 -11.28
C LEU A 195 3.95 32.63 -12.35
N SER A 196 3.67 32.01 -13.50
CA SER A 196 2.89 32.59 -14.60
C SER A 196 1.52 33.12 -14.17
N ASN A 197 0.88 32.46 -13.19
CA ASN A 197 -0.42 32.85 -12.67
C ASN A 197 -0.40 34.16 -11.85
N TYR A 198 0.78 34.68 -11.55
CA TYR A 198 0.99 35.87 -10.74
C TYR A 198 1.81 36.95 -11.47
N GLY A 199 2.87 36.53 -12.17
CA GLY A 199 3.74 37.43 -12.92
C GLY A 199 3.09 37.92 -14.22
N ASN A 200 2.51 36.99 -14.99
CA ASN A 200 2.07 37.26 -16.35
C ASN A 200 0.56 37.49 -16.44
N ASP A 201 -0.25 36.45 -16.22
CA ASP A 201 -1.70 36.52 -16.46
C ASP A 201 -2.51 37.07 -15.28
N ARG A 202 -1.93 37.06 -14.07
CA ARG A 202 -2.55 37.48 -12.80
C ARG A 202 -3.86 36.74 -12.43
N LEU A 203 -4.15 35.62 -13.07
CA LEU A 203 -5.34 34.81 -12.80
C LEU A 203 -5.34 34.20 -11.40
N GLY A 204 -4.18 33.91 -10.83
CA GLY A 204 -4.05 33.43 -9.45
C GLY A 204 -4.63 34.43 -8.45
N LEU A 205 -4.29 35.70 -8.61
CA LEU A 205 -4.79 36.79 -7.76
C LEU A 205 -6.30 36.96 -7.90
N TYR A 206 -6.79 37.04 -9.16
CA TYR A 206 -8.22 37.16 -9.44
C TYR A 206 -9.03 36.01 -8.85
N THR A 207 -8.57 34.78 -9.07
CA THR A 207 -9.28 33.55 -8.71
C THR A 207 -9.49 33.46 -7.20
N PHE A 208 -8.42 33.59 -6.42
CA PHE A 208 -8.51 33.40 -4.97
C PHE A 208 -9.12 34.59 -4.24
N GLU A 209 -8.91 35.84 -4.71
CA GLU A 209 -9.63 36.99 -4.15
C GLU A 209 -11.14 36.88 -4.38
N SER A 210 -11.56 36.46 -5.59
CA SER A 210 -12.96 36.26 -5.92
C SER A 210 -13.58 35.09 -5.16
N LEU A 211 -12.85 33.98 -5.03
CA LEU A 211 -13.29 32.80 -4.28
C LEU A 211 -13.53 33.12 -2.81
N VAL A 212 -12.59 33.77 -2.14
CA VAL A 212 -12.71 34.11 -0.71
C VAL A 212 -13.91 35.02 -0.47
N LYS A 213 -14.10 36.05 -1.31
CA LYS A 213 -15.27 36.94 -1.23
C LYS A 213 -16.57 36.17 -1.43
N PHE A 214 -16.61 35.26 -2.41
CA PHE A 214 -17.78 34.44 -2.68
C PHE A 214 -18.10 33.51 -1.49
N VAL A 215 -17.10 32.82 -0.95
CA VAL A 215 -17.26 31.94 0.22
C VAL A 215 -17.80 32.72 1.42
N GLN A 216 -17.27 33.90 1.72
CA GLN A 216 -17.76 34.73 2.83
C GLN A 216 -19.18 35.28 2.60
N CYS A 217 -19.52 35.61 1.36
CA CYS A 217 -20.85 36.12 1.03
C CYS A 217 -21.94 35.05 1.14
N TRP A 218 -21.62 33.80 0.78
CA TRP A 218 -22.60 32.73 0.60
C TRP A 218 -22.53 31.62 1.65
N THR A 219 -21.57 31.69 2.59
CA THR A 219 -21.40 30.69 3.64
C THR A 219 -21.02 31.35 4.96
N ASN A 220 -21.18 30.62 6.06
CA ASN A 220 -20.69 31.03 7.38
C ASN A 220 -19.29 30.45 7.69
N LEU A 221 -18.54 30.00 6.68
CA LEU A 221 -17.23 29.40 6.87
C LEU A 221 -16.21 30.45 7.35
N ARG A 222 -15.47 30.10 8.39
CA ARG A 222 -14.36 30.91 8.91
C ARG A 222 -13.05 30.36 8.38
N LEU A 223 -12.54 30.98 7.31
CA LEU A 223 -11.27 30.61 6.72
C LEU A 223 -10.11 31.06 7.60
N GLN A 224 -9.07 30.22 7.71
CA GLN A 224 -7.85 30.51 8.46
C GLN A 224 -6.63 29.98 7.70
N THR A 225 -5.49 30.62 7.90
CA THR A 225 -4.21 30.18 7.34
C THR A 225 -3.32 29.63 8.46
N LEU A 226 -2.80 28.42 8.27
CA LEU A 226 -1.80 27.81 9.14
C LEU A 226 -0.49 27.58 8.37
N PRO A 227 0.68 27.74 9.02
CA PRO A 227 1.95 27.30 8.45
C PRO A 227 1.92 25.83 8.06
N PRO A 228 2.65 25.40 7.02
CA PRO A 228 2.53 24.04 6.46
C PRO A 228 2.64 22.90 7.49
N VAL A 229 3.57 22.97 8.45
CA VAL A 229 3.73 21.97 9.51
C VAL A 229 2.53 21.92 10.45
N GLN A 230 1.98 23.08 10.82
CA GLN A 230 0.80 23.15 11.69
C GLN A 230 -0.44 22.68 10.94
N LEU A 231 -0.58 23.05 9.67
CA LEU A 231 -1.66 22.57 8.79
C LEU A 231 -1.63 21.05 8.67
N ALA A 232 -0.44 20.45 8.53
CA ALA A 232 -0.30 19.00 8.44
C ALA A 232 -0.71 18.29 9.73
N LYS A 233 -0.26 18.79 10.88
CA LYS A 233 -0.69 18.26 12.18
C LYS A 233 -2.20 18.34 12.31
N LYS A 234 -2.80 19.49 11.96
CA LYS A 234 -4.26 19.68 11.98
C LYS A 234 -4.98 18.70 11.06
N TYR A 235 -4.44 18.43 9.87
CA TYR A 235 -4.98 17.44 8.95
C TYR A 235 -5.09 16.06 9.57
N PHE A 236 -4.00 15.56 10.14
CA PHE A 236 -3.98 14.22 10.73
C PHE A 236 -4.61 14.13 12.13
N GLU A 237 -4.92 15.27 12.75
CA GLU A 237 -5.85 15.34 13.89
C GLU A 237 -7.29 15.13 13.44
N ILE A 238 -7.70 15.75 12.32
CA ILE A 238 -9.06 15.63 11.76
C ILE A 238 -9.26 14.25 11.11
N PHE A 239 -8.23 13.73 10.43
CA PHE A 239 -8.27 12.49 9.66
C PHE A 239 -7.24 11.46 10.15
N PRO A 240 -7.36 10.94 11.39
CA PRO A 240 -6.37 10.02 11.96
C PRO A 240 -6.24 8.70 11.19
N GLN A 241 -7.32 8.25 10.54
CA GLN A 241 -7.34 7.05 9.70
C GLN A 241 -6.47 7.17 8.44
N GLU A 242 -6.20 8.40 7.99
CA GLU A 242 -5.44 8.66 6.76
C GLU A 242 -3.94 8.67 6.98
N LYS A 243 -3.46 8.53 8.23
CA LYS A 243 -2.03 8.39 8.51
C LYS A 243 -1.42 7.21 7.75
N ASN A 244 -2.18 6.13 7.61
CA ASN A 244 -1.74 4.90 6.96
C ASN A 244 -1.98 4.97 5.45
N PRO A 245 -0.94 4.80 4.62
CA PRO A 245 -1.11 4.83 3.17
C PRO A 245 -1.94 3.64 2.66
N LEU A 246 -2.46 3.76 1.44
CA LEU A 246 -3.07 2.71 0.65
C LEU A 246 -2.38 2.70 -0.71
N TRP A 247 -1.36 1.86 -0.86
CA TRP A 247 -0.53 1.79 -2.05
C TRP A 247 -1.36 1.27 -3.22
N GLN A 248 -1.67 2.17 -4.16
CA GLN A 248 -2.30 1.83 -5.44
C GLN A 248 -1.26 1.33 -6.42
N ASN A 249 -1.68 0.51 -7.39
CA ASN A 249 -0.83 0.08 -8.48
C ASN A 249 -0.37 1.28 -9.34
N PRO A 250 0.94 1.62 -9.37
CA PRO A 250 1.45 2.73 -10.18
C PRO A 250 1.19 2.58 -11.67
N CYS A 251 0.93 1.36 -12.15
CA CYS A 251 0.72 1.07 -13.55
C CYS A 251 -0.73 1.13 -14.03
N ASP A 252 -1.68 1.33 -13.12
CA ASP A 252 -3.08 1.51 -13.50
C ASP A 252 -3.38 2.97 -13.88
N ASP A 253 -2.45 3.89 -13.58
CA ASP A 253 -2.55 5.31 -13.90
C ASP A 253 -1.41 5.76 -14.83
N LYS A 254 -1.76 6.42 -15.94
CA LYS A 254 -0.78 6.91 -16.94
C LYS A 254 0.16 7.94 -16.33
N ARG A 255 -0.37 8.87 -15.54
CA ARG A 255 0.41 9.94 -14.93
C ARG A 255 1.40 9.36 -13.92
N HIS A 256 0.98 8.38 -13.12
CA HIS A 256 1.88 7.70 -12.18
C HIS A 256 3.04 7.00 -12.90
N LYS A 257 2.79 6.31 -14.02
CA LYS A 257 3.88 5.74 -14.85
C LYS A 257 4.87 6.79 -15.32
N ASP A 258 4.38 7.92 -15.83
CA ASP A 258 5.21 8.98 -16.40
C ASP A 258 6.14 9.65 -15.37
N ILE A 259 5.79 9.59 -14.07
CA ILE A 259 6.59 10.17 -12.97
C ILE A 259 7.22 9.13 -12.04
N TRP A 260 7.21 7.86 -12.45
CA TRP A 260 7.88 6.77 -11.76
C TRP A 260 9.25 6.50 -12.36
N SER A 261 10.17 5.94 -11.57
CA SER A 261 11.52 5.66 -12.08
C SER A 261 11.45 4.63 -13.22
N LYS A 262 12.19 4.87 -14.30
CA LYS A 262 12.27 3.97 -15.47
C LYS A 262 12.85 2.59 -15.14
N GLU A 263 13.55 2.46 -14.02
CA GLU A 263 14.09 1.18 -13.54
C GLU A 263 13.02 0.32 -12.86
N LYS A 264 11.82 0.86 -12.65
CA LYS A 264 10.71 0.17 -12.01
C LYS A 264 9.67 -0.22 -13.06
N THR A 265 9.19 -1.44 -12.94
CA THR A 265 8.09 -1.98 -13.75
C THR A 265 7.13 -2.76 -12.85
N CYS A 266 5.84 -2.70 -13.16
CA CYS A 266 4.86 -3.55 -12.47
C CYS A 266 4.95 -5.01 -12.87
N ASP A 267 5.72 -5.35 -13.91
CA ASP A 267 6.05 -6.74 -14.23
C ASP A 267 6.88 -7.40 -13.11
N ARG A 268 7.52 -6.60 -12.25
CA ARG A 268 8.23 -7.05 -11.05
C ARG A 268 7.31 -7.34 -9.87
N LEU A 269 6.03 -6.99 -9.94
CA LEU A 269 5.05 -7.31 -8.89
C LEU A 269 4.52 -8.75 -9.06
N PRO A 270 4.17 -9.46 -7.97
CA PRO A 270 3.68 -10.82 -8.09
C PRO A 270 2.30 -10.86 -8.74
N LYS A 271 2.12 -11.83 -9.64
CA LYS A 271 0.84 -12.11 -10.32
C LYS A 271 -0.12 -12.91 -9.45
N PHE A 272 0.34 -13.53 -8.38
CA PHE A 272 -0.52 -14.22 -7.43
C PHE A 272 0.07 -14.28 -6.02
N LEU A 273 -0.81 -14.49 -5.04
CA LEU A 273 -0.48 -14.56 -3.61
C LEU A 273 -0.97 -15.88 -3.03
N ILE A 274 -0.12 -16.56 -2.25
CA ILE A 274 -0.53 -17.68 -1.41
C ILE A 274 -0.75 -17.16 0.01
N VAL A 275 -2.01 -17.00 0.40
CA VAL A 275 -2.38 -16.16 1.54
C VAL A 275 -2.46 -16.92 2.87
N GLY A 276 -2.37 -18.25 2.86
CA GLY A 276 -2.53 -19.06 4.06
C GLY A 276 -3.79 -19.94 4.03
N PRO A 277 -4.37 -20.24 5.20
CA PRO A 277 -3.88 -19.89 6.53
C PRO A 277 -2.58 -20.62 6.92
N GLN A 278 -2.01 -20.27 8.07
CA GLN A 278 -0.90 -21.02 8.64
C GLN A 278 -1.29 -22.48 8.92
N LYS A 279 -0.31 -23.37 8.80
CA LYS A 279 -0.38 -24.80 9.16
C LYS A 279 -1.19 -25.69 8.22
N THR A 280 -1.54 -25.22 7.03
CA THR A 280 -2.36 -25.98 6.07
C THR A 280 -1.58 -26.61 4.91
N GLY A 281 -0.26 -26.40 4.84
CA GLY A 281 0.58 -26.92 3.74
C GLY A 281 1.05 -25.88 2.74
N THR A 282 0.86 -24.59 3.01
CA THR A 282 1.30 -23.49 2.13
C THR A 282 2.79 -23.50 1.78
N THR A 283 3.69 -23.95 2.67
CA THR A 283 5.11 -24.12 2.34
C THR A 283 5.34 -25.27 1.35
N ALA A 284 4.49 -26.31 1.33
CA ALA A 284 4.57 -27.37 0.33
C ALA A 284 4.14 -26.88 -1.05
N VAL A 285 3.03 -26.12 -1.12
CA VAL A 285 2.61 -25.47 -2.37
C VAL A 285 3.69 -24.53 -2.90
N HIS A 286 4.25 -23.69 -2.03
CA HIS A 286 5.39 -22.82 -2.37
C HIS A 286 6.56 -23.63 -2.94
N PHE A 287 7.02 -24.66 -2.22
CA PHE A 287 8.13 -25.51 -2.66
C PHE A 287 7.86 -26.17 -4.02
N PHE A 288 6.65 -26.71 -4.23
CA PHE A 288 6.31 -27.35 -5.49
C PHE A 288 6.19 -26.35 -6.65
N LEU A 289 5.67 -25.15 -6.42
CA LEU A 289 5.65 -24.10 -7.44
C LEU A 289 7.05 -23.67 -7.87
N THR A 290 8.02 -23.63 -6.95
CA THR A 290 9.41 -23.28 -7.30
C THR A 290 10.12 -24.30 -8.21
N MET A 291 9.53 -25.48 -8.42
CA MET A 291 10.05 -26.44 -9.40
C MET A 291 9.63 -26.11 -10.84
N HIS A 292 8.62 -25.25 -11.03
CA HIS A 292 8.10 -24.91 -12.34
C HIS A 292 8.99 -23.85 -13.01
N PRO A 293 9.52 -24.07 -14.22
CA PRO A 293 10.51 -23.17 -14.85
C PRO A 293 9.98 -21.75 -15.14
N ALA A 294 8.69 -21.61 -15.44
CA ALA A 294 8.04 -20.31 -15.67
C ALA A 294 7.54 -19.57 -14.40
N VAL A 295 7.70 -20.18 -13.20
CA VAL A 295 7.21 -19.62 -11.94
C VAL A 295 8.38 -19.28 -11.03
N THR A 296 8.40 -18.06 -10.50
CA THR A 296 9.49 -17.58 -9.65
C THR A 296 8.94 -17.06 -8.33
N SER A 297 9.52 -17.54 -7.22
CA SER A 297 9.18 -17.02 -5.89
C SER A 297 10.04 -15.80 -5.56
N ASN A 298 9.60 -15.02 -4.58
CA ASN A 298 10.39 -13.97 -3.97
C ASN A 298 11.73 -14.48 -3.38
N PHE A 299 12.70 -13.56 -3.28
CA PHE A 299 13.90 -13.74 -2.49
C PHE A 299 13.53 -13.90 -1.00
N PRO A 300 14.30 -14.71 -0.23
CA PRO A 300 14.02 -14.91 1.17
C PRO A 300 14.30 -13.65 2.00
N SER A 301 13.43 -13.39 2.97
CA SER A 301 13.63 -12.38 3.99
C SER A 301 14.54 -12.91 5.11
N PRO A 302 15.50 -12.10 5.61
CA PRO A 302 16.35 -12.51 6.73
C PRO A 302 15.56 -12.68 8.04
N SER A 303 14.38 -12.06 8.18
CA SER A 303 13.57 -12.12 9.40
C SER A 303 12.36 -13.06 9.29
N THR A 304 11.82 -13.24 8.08
CA THR A 304 10.58 -13.97 7.82
C THR A 304 10.74 -15.15 6.85
N PHE A 305 11.99 -15.48 6.50
CA PHE A 305 12.36 -16.63 5.65
C PHE A 305 11.67 -16.58 4.29
N GLU A 306 10.86 -17.59 3.94
CA GLU A 306 10.16 -17.63 2.66
C GLU A 306 9.06 -16.57 2.52
N GLU A 307 8.57 -15.99 3.62
CA GLU A 307 7.46 -15.04 3.62
C GLU A 307 7.93 -13.59 3.60
N ILE A 308 7.28 -12.72 2.83
CA ILE A 308 7.60 -11.28 2.82
C ILE A 308 6.88 -10.56 3.96
N GLN A 309 5.62 -10.94 4.22
CA GLN A 309 4.76 -10.31 5.24
C GLN A 309 4.67 -8.79 5.05
N PHE A 310 4.40 -8.35 3.80
CA PHE A 310 4.26 -6.95 3.44
C PHE A 310 2.91 -6.39 3.89
N PHE A 311 1.80 -7.02 3.50
CA PHE A 311 0.46 -6.41 3.64
C PHE A 311 -0.11 -6.45 5.07
N ASN A 312 0.38 -7.33 5.93
CA ASN A 312 -0.25 -7.65 7.22
C ASN A 312 0.22 -6.79 8.40
N GLY A 313 1.25 -5.97 8.24
CA GLY A 313 1.90 -5.37 9.41
C GLY A 313 2.82 -4.18 9.11
N PRO A 314 3.86 -3.98 9.95
CA PRO A 314 4.73 -2.81 9.88
C PRO A 314 5.51 -2.67 8.57
N ASN A 315 5.86 -3.79 7.92
CA ASN A 315 6.57 -3.80 6.65
C ASN A 315 5.83 -3.03 5.55
N TYR A 316 4.50 -2.97 5.61
CA TYR A 316 3.67 -2.22 4.68
C TYR A 316 4.06 -0.73 4.58
N HIS A 317 4.51 -0.14 5.70
CA HIS A 317 4.89 1.27 5.77
C HIS A 317 6.24 1.57 5.10
N LYS A 318 7.03 0.54 4.78
CA LYS A 318 8.29 0.68 4.03
C LYS A 318 8.06 1.01 2.54
N GLY A 319 6.84 0.87 2.05
CA GLY A 319 6.43 1.31 0.70
C GLY A 319 6.64 0.25 -0.39
N ILE A 320 6.21 0.59 -1.60
CA ILE A 320 6.22 -0.31 -2.77
C ILE A 320 7.65 -0.68 -3.16
N ASP A 321 8.60 0.25 -3.05
CA ASP A 321 10.01 0.02 -3.39
C ASP A 321 10.60 -1.15 -2.59
N TRP A 322 10.40 -1.12 -1.27
CA TRP A 322 10.82 -2.21 -0.37
C TRP A 322 10.16 -3.54 -0.74
N TYR A 323 8.89 -3.54 -1.15
CA TYR A 323 8.21 -4.76 -1.57
C TYR A 323 8.77 -5.32 -2.88
N MET A 324 9.07 -4.44 -3.86
CA MET A 324 9.63 -4.83 -5.15
C MET A 324 11.05 -5.41 -5.03
N GLU A 325 11.83 -5.01 -4.03
CA GLU A 325 13.18 -5.54 -3.76
C GLU A 325 13.20 -7.06 -3.57
N PHE A 326 12.09 -7.66 -3.12
CA PHE A 326 11.96 -9.11 -2.95
C PHE A 326 11.78 -9.88 -4.26
N PHE A 327 11.55 -9.19 -5.37
CA PHE A 327 11.29 -9.84 -6.65
C PHE A 327 12.46 -9.59 -7.61
N PRO A 328 12.84 -10.59 -8.43
CA PRO A 328 13.86 -10.39 -9.45
C PRO A 328 13.37 -9.38 -10.49
N ILE A 329 14.31 -8.67 -11.13
CA ILE A 329 13.98 -7.85 -12.29
C ILE A 329 13.57 -8.82 -13.41
N PRO A 330 12.38 -8.66 -14.01
CA PRO A 330 11.97 -9.49 -15.13
C PRO A 330 13.02 -9.43 -16.24
N SER A 331 13.55 -10.58 -16.64
CA SER A 331 14.36 -10.68 -17.85
C SER A 331 13.43 -10.78 -19.07
N ASN A 332 13.91 -10.43 -20.27
CA ASN A 332 13.16 -10.69 -21.52
C ASN A 332 12.92 -12.21 -21.79
N ALA A 333 13.41 -13.11 -20.92
CA ALA A 333 13.23 -14.56 -21.01
C ALA A 333 12.15 -15.07 -20.04
N SER A 334 11.17 -15.78 -20.61
CA SER A 334 10.19 -16.79 -20.13
C SER A 334 9.65 -16.86 -18.68
N THR A 335 10.16 -16.13 -17.69
CA THR A 335 9.58 -16.14 -16.33
C THR A 335 8.45 -15.15 -16.24
N ASP A 336 7.25 -15.60 -16.59
CA ASP A 336 6.05 -14.76 -16.61
C ASP A 336 5.37 -14.64 -15.25
N PHE A 337 5.63 -15.52 -14.27
CA PHE A 337 4.80 -15.60 -13.06
C PHE A 337 5.60 -15.51 -11.77
N MET A 338 5.64 -14.31 -11.19
CA MET A 338 6.14 -14.09 -9.84
C MET A 338 5.05 -14.28 -8.78
N PHE A 339 5.43 -14.81 -7.61
CA PHE A 339 4.52 -14.95 -6.48
C PHE A 339 5.21 -14.79 -5.14
N GLU A 340 4.41 -14.44 -4.13
CA GLU A 340 4.79 -14.58 -2.73
C GLU A 340 3.83 -15.48 -1.96
N LYS A 341 4.32 -15.98 -0.83
CA LYS A 341 3.53 -16.73 0.13
C LYS A 341 3.71 -16.08 1.50
N SER A 342 2.62 -15.66 2.13
CA SER A 342 2.61 -15.14 3.50
C SER A 342 1.35 -15.64 4.19
N ALA A 343 1.50 -16.64 5.06
CA ALA A 343 0.36 -17.42 5.54
C ALA A 343 -0.53 -16.69 6.57
N ASN A 344 -0.08 -15.54 7.06
CA ASN A 344 -0.82 -14.64 7.95
C ASN A 344 -1.68 -13.62 7.17
N TYR A 345 -1.67 -13.65 5.84
CA TYR A 345 -2.51 -12.78 5.02
C TYR A 345 -3.98 -13.17 5.12
N PHE A 346 -4.27 -14.47 5.20
CA PHE A 346 -5.62 -15.03 5.17
C PHE A 346 -6.54 -14.42 6.24
N ASP A 347 -6.07 -14.39 7.49
CA ASP A 347 -6.85 -14.00 8.67
C ASP A 347 -6.63 -12.54 9.09
N THR A 348 -5.67 -11.82 8.50
CA THR A 348 -5.44 -10.40 8.81
C THR A 348 -6.41 -9.48 8.06
N GLU A 349 -7.23 -8.74 8.81
CA GLU A 349 -8.36 -7.95 8.29
C GLU A 349 -7.99 -6.92 7.21
N VAL A 350 -6.87 -6.20 7.37
CA VAL A 350 -6.47 -5.13 6.44
C VAL A 350 -5.86 -5.64 5.12
N VAL A 351 -5.50 -6.92 5.05
CA VAL A 351 -4.70 -7.45 3.93
C VAL A 351 -5.48 -7.49 2.61
N PRO A 352 -6.73 -7.99 2.54
CA PRO A 352 -7.48 -7.99 1.28
C PRO A 352 -7.56 -6.61 0.62
N LYS A 353 -7.87 -5.56 1.40
CA LYS A 353 -7.96 -4.17 0.93
C LYS A 353 -6.62 -3.66 0.38
N ARG A 354 -5.53 -3.88 1.13
CA ARG A 354 -4.18 -3.44 0.74
C ARG A 354 -3.67 -4.21 -0.47
N GLY A 355 -3.90 -5.52 -0.50
CA GLY A 355 -3.57 -6.37 -1.63
C GLY A 355 -4.28 -5.93 -2.89
N ALA A 356 -5.60 -5.72 -2.86
CA ALA A 356 -6.36 -5.31 -4.03
C ALA A 356 -6.02 -3.90 -4.52
N ALA A 357 -5.61 -2.99 -3.62
CA ALA A 357 -5.17 -1.66 -4.04
C ALA A 357 -3.88 -1.72 -4.89
N LEU A 358 -2.89 -2.53 -4.48
CA LEU A 358 -1.61 -2.63 -5.18
C LEU A 358 -1.63 -3.66 -6.32
N LEU A 359 -2.34 -4.77 -6.13
CA LEU A 359 -2.33 -5.95 -6.98
C LEU A 359 -3.76 -6.36 -7.41
N PRO A 360 -4.55 -5.46 -8.01
CA PRO A 360 -5.98 -5.72 -8.28
C PRO A 360 -6.22 -6.94 -9.18
N ARG A 361 -5.25 -7.29 -10.03
CA ARG A 361 -5.30 -8.42 -10.96
C ARG A 361 -4.65 -9.70 -10.42
N ALA A 362 -4.15 -9.71 -9.18
CA ALA A 362 -3.49 -10.88 -8.63
C ALA A 362 -4.48 -12.02 -8.38
N LYS A 363 -4.06 -13.25 -8.66
CA LYS A 363 -4.80 -14.44 -8.23
C LYS A 363 -4.47 -14.76 -6.77
N ILE A 364 -5.45 -15.25 -6.03
CA ILE A 364 -5.37 -15.57 -4.60
C ILE A 364 -5.50 -17.08 -4.44
N ILE A 365 -4.51 -17.70 -3.81
CA ILE A 365 -4.53 -19.13 -3.50
C ILE A 365 -4.55 -19.29 -1.97
N THR A 366 -5.50 -20.07 -1.47
CA THR A 366 -5.55 -20.48 -0.06
C THR A 366 -5.61 -21.99 0.04
N VAL A 367 -5.06 -22.55 1.12
CA VAL A 367 -5.03 -24.00 1.35
C VAL A 367 -5.76 -24.29 2.65
N LEU A 368 -6.79 -25.13 2.63
CA LEU A 368 -7.60 -25.46 3.80
C LEU A 368 -7.45 -26.93 4.17
N ILE A 369 -7.29 -27.22 5.45
CA ILE A 369 -7.40 -28.57 6.04
C ILE A 369 -8.50 -28.53 7.10
N ASN A 370 -8.81 -29.66 7.74
CA ASN A 370 -9.71 -29.69 8.88
C ASN A 370 -9.30 -28.62 9.93
N PRO A 371 -10.21 -27.70 10.33
CA PRO A 371 -9.87 -26.58 11.20
C PRO A 371 -9.40 -27.03 12.59
N ALA A 372 -9.84 -28.20 13.07
CA ALA A 372 -9.36 -28.78 14.31
C ALA A 372 -7.90 -29.22 14.21
N ASP A 373 -7.54 -29.92 13.14
CA ASP A 373 -6.16 -30.35 12.90
C ASP A 373 -5.23 -29.15 12.62
N ARG A 374 -5.74 -28.09 11.97
CA ARG A 374 -5.04 -26.81 11.79
C ARG A 374 -4.74 -26.16 13.14
N ALA A 375 -5.72 -26.07 14.03
CA ALA A 375 -5.57 -25.51 15.37
C ALA A 375 -4.55 -26.32 16.19
N TYR A 376 -4.64 -27.66 16.14
CA TYR A 376 -3.70 -28.53 16.82
C TYR A 376 -2.27 -28.39 16.28
N SER A 377 -2.11 -28.33 14.96
CA SER A 377 -0.81 -28.10 14.33
C SER A 377 -0.21 -26.73 14.71
N TRP A 378 -1.04 -25.71 14.94
CA TRP A 378 -0.59 -24.42 15.46
C TRP A 378 -0.11 -24.52 16.90
N TYR A 379 -0.86 -25.18 17.78
CA TYR A 379 -0.43 -25.44 19.16
C TYR A 379 0.91 -26.20 19.21
N GLN A 380 1.05 -27.27 18.43
CA GLN A 380 2.30 -28.04 18.36
C GLN A 380 3.46 -27.23 17.76
N HIS A 381 3.15 -26.29 16.85
CA HIS A 381 4.14 -25.34 16.36
C HIS A 381 4.65 -24.42 17.47
N GLN A 382 3.77 -23.89 18.31
CA GLN A 382 4.15 -23.05 19.44
C GLN A 382 4.99 -23.82 20.46
N ARG A 383 4.61 -25.07 20.78
CA ARG A 383 5.45 -25.95 21.63
C ARG A 383 6.84 -26.17 21.07
N ALA A 384 6.95 -26.42 19.76
CA ALA A 384 8.25 -26.61 19.11
C ALA A 384 9.13 -25.34 19.07
N HIS A 385 8.55 -24.16 19.34
CA HIS A 385 9.27 -22.89 19.49
C HIS A 385 9.38 -22.47 20.97
N ASN A 386 9.18 -23.41 21.90
CA ASN A 386 9.28 -23.21 23.34
C ASN A 386 8.39 -22.08 23.88
N ASP A 387 7.21 -21.91 23.30
CA ASP A 387 6.18 -20.99 23.83
C ASP A 387 5.78 -21.45 25.25
N PRO A 388 5.96 -20.61 26.30
CA PRO A 388 5.73 -21.03 27.68
C PRO A 388 4.29 -21.46 27.95
N VAL A 389 3.31 -20.80 27.31
CA VAL A 389 1.89 -21.13 27.49
C VAL A 389 1.60 -22.49 26.84
N ALA A 390 2.09 -22.70 25.62
CA ALA A 390 1.87 -23.96 24.92
C ALA A 390 2.54 -25.16 25.62
N LEU A 391 3.64 -24.94 26.34
CA LEU A 391 4.33 -25.96 27.14
C LEU A 391 3.63 -26.23 28.48
N ASN A 392 3.09 -25.21 29.14
CA ASN A 392 2.47 -25.33 30.46
C ASN A 392 1.02 -25.83 30.42
N TYR A 393 0.30 -25.62 29.32
CA TYR A 393 -1.09 -26.01 29.18
C TYR A 393 -1.26 -27.11 28.13
N THR A 394 -2.14 -28.07 28.40
CA THR A 394 -2.54 -29.07 27.41
C THR A 394 -3.36 -28.42 26.29
N PHE A 395 -3.46 -29.08 25.14
CA PHE A 395 -4.24 -28.54 24.03
C PHE A 395 -5.71 -28.30 24.41
N TYR A 396 -6.34 -29.24 25.11
CA TYR A 396 -7.70 -29.09 25.61
C TYR A 396 -7.86 -27.84 26.50
N GLN A 397 -6.94 -27.63 27.45
CA GLN A 397 -6.96 -26.45 28.33
C GLN A 397 -6.84 -25.13 27.56
N VAL A 398 -6.06 -25.12 26.46
CA VAL A 398 -5.94 -23.95 25.57
C VAL A 398 -7.26 -23.70 24.84
N ILE A 399 -7.81 -24.69 24.15
CA ILE A 399 -9.01 -24.50 23.31
C ILE A 399 -10.27 -24.26 24.14
N SER A 400 -10.37 -24.83 25.34
CA SER A 400 -11.50 -24.66 26.25
C SER A 400 -11.32 -23.49 27.23
N ALA A 401 -10.31 -22.63 27.04
CA ALA A 401 -10.04 -21.51 27.92
C ALA A 401 -11.26 -20.57 27.99
N LYS A 402 -11.70 -20.26 29.22
CA LYS A 402 -12.84 -19.37 29.48
C LYS A 402 -12.41 -17.91 29.53
N SER A 403 -13.38 -17.00 29.57
CA SER A 403 -13.13 -15.56 29.65
C SER A 403 -12.32 -15.16 30.90
N GLN A 404 -12.35 -15.93 31.98
CA GLN A 404 -11.57 -15.68 33.21
C GLN A 404 -10.13 -16.21 33.18
N ALA A 405 -9.72 -16.93 32.12
CA ALA A 405 -8.36 -17.48 32.01
C ALA A 405 -7.28 -16.37 31.93
N PRO A 406 -5.98 -16.68 32.11
CA PRO A 406 -4.92 -15.71 31.85
C PRO A 406 -4.96 -15.15 30.41
N GLN A 407 -4.56 -13.89 30.22
CA GLN A 407 -4.63 -13.23 28.90
C GLN A 407 -3.75 -13.94 27.87
N GLU A 408 -2.58 -14.43 28.27
CA GLU A 408 -1.64 -15.14 27.42
C GLU A 408 -2.23 -16.48 26.93
N LEU A 409 -2.98 -17.16 27.79
CA LEU A 409 -3.71 -18.38 27.43
C LEU A 409 -4.83 -18.09 26.42
N ARG A 410 -5.63 -17.05 26.66
CA ARG A 410 -6.66 -16.59 25.71
C ARG A 410 -6.08 -16.15 24.36
N ASN A 411 -4.90 -15.52 24.37
CA ASN A 411 -4.20 -15.13 23.16
C ASN A 411 -3.79 -16.37 22.34
N LEU A 412 -3.23 -17.39 22.99
CA LEU A 412 -2.88 -18.64 22.33
C LEU A 412 -4.13 -19.35 21.78
N GLN A 413 -5.20 -19.45 22.59
CA GLN A 413 -6.50 -19.98 22.17
C GLN A 413 -7.00 -19.27 20.90
N SER A 414 -7.03 -17.94 20.92
CA SER A 414 -7.51 -17.13 19.80
C SER A 414 -6.71 -17.42 18.52
N ARG A 415 -5.39 -17.55 18.62
CA ARG A 415 -4.52 -17.88 17.47
C ARG A 415 -4.68 -19.32 16.98
N CYS A 416 -5.03 -20.26 17.86
CA CYS A 416 -5.43 -21.61 17.48
C CYS A 416 -6.77 -21.62 16.74
N LEU A 417 -7.79 -20.95 17.30
CA LEU A 417 -9.19 -21.13 16.88
C LEU A 417 -9.63 -20.20 15.75
N LEU A 418 -9.41 -18.89 15.90
CA LEU A 418 -9.99 -17.87 15.02
C LEU A 418 -9.58 -18.02 13.54
N PRO A 419 -8.32 -18.33 13.19
CA PRO A 419 -7.96 -18.49 11.78
C PRO A 419 -8.58 -19.74 11.12
N GLY A 420 -9.25 -20.59 11.90
CA GLY A 420 -10.09 -21.69 11.43
C GLY A 420 -11.48 -21.26 10.96
N TRP A 421 -11.87 -19.99 11.15
CA TRP A 421 -13.16 -19.44 10.67
C TRP A 421 -13.08 -19.12 9.17
N TYR A 422 -12.89 -20.17 8.36
CA TYR A 422 -12.55 -20.06 6.95
C TYR A 422 -13.58 -19.25 6.15
N SER A 423 -14.87 -19.50 6.33
CA SER A 423 -15.93 -18.76 5.62
C SER A 423 -15.85 -17.26 5.87
N ALA A 424 -15.74 -16.84 7.13
CA ALA A 424 -15.66 -15.42 7.49
C ALA A 424 -14.43 -14.72 6.89
N HIS A 425 -13.29 -15.42 6.82
CA HIS A 425 -12.07 -14.87 6.23
C HIS A 425 -12.17 -14.79 4.71
N LEU A 426 -12.68 -15.85 4.06
CA LEU A 426 -12.90 -15.88 2.61
C LEU A 426 -13.87 -14.79 2.16
N GLU A 427 -14.96 -14.55 2.89
CA GLU A 427 -15.91 -13.46 2.58
C GLU A 427 -15.22 -12.09 2.57
N ARG A 428 -14.28 -11.83 3.49
CA ARG A 428 -13.49 -10.58 3.46
C ARG A 428 -12.60 -10.48 2.22
N TRP A 429 -12.03 -11.59 1.76
CA TRP A 429 -11.27 -11.61 0.51
C TRP A 429 -12.17 -11.32 -0.69
N LEU A 430 -13.37 -11.89 -0.70
CA LEU A 430 -14.38 -11.73 -1.76
C LEU A 430 -14.96 -10.31 -1.83
N THR A 431 -14.87 -9.51 -0.77
CA THR A 431 -15.19 -8.07 -0.82
C THR A 431 -14.28 -7.29 -1.78
N TYR A 432 -13.05 -7.77 -2.02
CA TYR A 432 -12.03 -7.05 -2.79
C TYR A 432 -11.56 -7.77 -4.05
N TYR A 433 -11.66 -9.10 -4.08
CA TYR A 433 -11.30 -9.93 -5.22
C TYR A 433 -12.53 -10.67 -5.75
N PRO A 434 -12.79 -10.67 -7.07
CA PRO A 434 -13.85 -11.47 -7.64
C PRO A 434 -13.57 -12.96 -7.43
N SER A 435 -14.63 -13.77 -7.38
CA SER A 435 -14.54 -15.22 -7.13
C SER A 435 -13.59 -15.95 -8.10
N GLY A 436 -13.55 -15.52 -9.37
CA GLY A 436 -12.64 -16.08 -10.40
C GLY A 436 -11.16 -15.81 -10.14
N GLN A 437 -10.80 -14.91 -9.22
CA GLN A 437 -9.43 -14.67 -8.76
C GLN A 437 -9.09 -15.46 -7.50
N LEU A 438 -9.97 -16.30 -6.96
CA LEU A 438 -9.74 -17.04 -5.72
C LEU A 438 -9.78 -18.55 -5.96
N LEU A 439 -8.71 -19.26 -5.60
CA LEU A 439 -8.65 -20.72 -5.59
C LEU A 439 -8.51 -21.25 -4.16
N ILE A 440 -9.42 -22.15 -3.78
CA ILE A 440 -9.41 -22.84 -2.50
C ILE A 440 -8.87 -24.26 -2.73
N VAL A 441 -7.68 -24.52 -2.21
CA VAL A 441 -6.98 -25.79 -2.33
C VAL A 441 -7.33 -26.68 -1.14
N ASP A 442 -7.67 -27.93 -1.44
CA ASP A 442 -7.80 -28.98 -0.44
C ASP A 442 -6.43 -29.46 0.04
N GLY A 443 -6.12 -29.17 1.31
CA GLY A 443 -4.86 -29.56 1.92
C GLY A 443 -4.75 -31.06 2.23
N GLN A 444 -5.87 -31.81 2.32
CA GLN A 444 -5.80 -33.27 2.38
C GLN A 444 -5.43 -33.85 1.02
N GLU A 445 -6.04 -33.38 -0.08
CA GLU A 445 -5.65 -33.81 -1.43
C GLU A 445 -4.19 -33.42 -1.72
N LEU A 446 -3.74 -32.23 -1.31
CA LEU A 446 -2.33 -31.83 -1.43
C LEU A 446 -1.38 -32.81 -0.72
N ARG A 447 -1.80 -33.37 0.41
CA ARG A 447 -1.01 -34.33 1.17
C ARG A 447 -0.95 -35.70 0.50
N HIS A 448 -2.06 -36.18 -0.06
CA HIS A 448 -2.15 -37.54 -0.61
C HIS A 448 -1.79 -37.60 -2.10
N ASN A 449 -2.19 -36.59 -2.88
CA ASN A 449 -2.05 -36.51 -4.33
C ASN A 449 -1.68 -35.07 -4.77
N PRO A 450 -0.47 -34.60 -4.43
CA PRO A 450 -0.04 -33.24 -4.76
C PRO A 450 -0.01 -32.96 -6.26
N ALA A 451 0.26 -33.97 -7.11
CA ALA A 451 0.33 -33.77 -8.55
C ALA A 451 -0.99 -33.25 -9.15
N SER A 452 -2.13 -33.79 -8.69
CA SER A 452 -3.48 -33.35 -9.08
C SER A 452 -3.74 -31.90 -8.63
N VAL A 453 -3.39 -31.57 -7.38
CA VAL A 453 -3.53 -30.21 -6.86
C VAL A 453 -2.70 -29.21 -7.66
N MET A 454 -1.45 -29.58 -7.97
CA MET A 454 -0.55 -28.70 -8.72
C MET A 454 -1.00 -28.52 -10.18
N ASP A 455 -1.59 -29.54 -10.81
CA ASP A 455 -2.23 -29.40 -12.12
C ASP A 455 -3.39 -28.38 -12.09
N ASN A 456 -4.25 -28.45 -11.07
CA ASN A 456 -5.32 -27.48 -10.87
C ASN A 456 -4.80 -26.06 -10.63
N ILE A 457 -3.72 -25.90 -9.84
CA ILE A 457 -3.08 -24.60 -9.62
C ILE A 457 -2.52 -24.05 -10.94
N GLN A 458 -1.86 -24.87 -11.76
CA GLN A 458 -1.33 -24.43 -13.06
C GLN A 458 -2.44 -23.94 -13.99
N LYS A 459 -3.53 -24.69 -14.10
CA LYS A 459 -4.72 -24.31 -14.88
C LYS A 459 -5.35 -23.02 -14.37
N PHE A 460 -5.53 -22.92 -13.04
CA PHE A 460 -6.06 -21.72 -12.41
C PHE A 460 -5.17 -20.50 -12.70
N LEU A 461 -3.84 -20.64 -12.63
CA LEU A 461 -2.90 -19.57 -12.91
C LEU A 461 -2.83 -19.24 -14.42
N GLY A 462 -3.10 -20.21 -15.29
CA GLY A 462 -2.94 -20.08 -16.74
C GLY A 462 -1.47 -20.10 -17.17
N VAL A 463 -0.63 -20.81 -16.43
CA VAL A 463 0.81 -20.92 -16.72
C VAL A 463 1.02 -21.88 -17.88
N THR A 464 1.90 -21.50 -18.81
CA THR A 464 2.31 -22.35 -19.93
C THR A 464 3.84 -22.34 -20.08
N PRO A 465 4.47 -23.46 -20.50
CA PRO A 465 3.89 -24.80 -20.61
C PRO A 465 3.57 -25.42 -19.24
N LEU A 466 2.72 -26.46 -19.22
CA LEU A 466 2.44 -27.21 -17.99
C LEU A 466 3.64 -28.07 -17.58
N PHE A 467 3.95 -28.08 -16.29
CA PHE A 467 4.93 -28.93 -15.63
C PHE A 467 4.31 -30.23 -15.11
N ASN A 468 4.93 -31.37 -15.43
CA ASN A 468 4.45 -32.69 -15.04
C ASN A 468 4.91 -33.07 -13.63
N TYR A 469 4.10 -32.74 -12.63
CA TYR A 469 4.37 -33.05 -11.23
C TYR A 469 4.36 -34.55 -10.91
N THR A 470 3.69 -35.40 -11.69
CA THR A 470 3.69 -36.86 -11.47
C THR A 470 5.07 -37.47 -11.68
N GLN A 471 5.89 -36.89 -12.56
CA GLN A 471 7.27 -37.32 -12.80
C GLN A 471 8.27 -36.64 -11.86
N ALA A 472 7.92 -35.48 -11.31
CA ALA A 472 8.80 -34.67 -10.48
C ALA A 472 8.63 -34.91 -8.97
N LEU A 473 7.56 -35.58 -8.53
CA LEU A 473 7.26 -35.85 -7.14
C LEU A 473 7.30 -37.34 -6.83
N ARG A 474 7.82 -37.68 -5.64
CA ARG A 474 7.83 -39.05 -5.12
C ARG A 474 7.48 -39.06 -3.64
N PHE A 475 6.67 -40.02 -3.21
CA PHE A 475 6.41 -40.23 -1.79
C PHE A 475 7.65 -40.81 -1.10
N ASP A 476 8.07 -40.18 -0.01
CA ASP A 476 9.20 -40.62 0.79
C ASP A 476 8.69 -41.24 2.09
N GLU A 477 8.83 -42.56 2.22
CA GLU A 477 8.32 -43.34 3.37
C GLU A 477 8.94 -42.90 4.71
N ALA A 478 10.23 -42.55 4.71
CA ALA A 478 10.92 -42.13 5.93
C ALA A 478 10.42 -40.76 6.41
N LYS A 479 10.15 -39.86 5.46
CA LYS A 479 9.56 -38.55 5.73
C LYS A 479 8.05 -38.65 6.03
N GLY A 480 7.34 -39.57 5.38
CA GLY A 480 5.88 -39.69 5.40
C GLY A 480 5.15 -38.63 4.57
N PHE A 481 5.84 -38.02 3.60
CA PHE A 481 5.30 -36.95 2.75
C PHE A 481 5.90 -37.02 1.33
N TRP A 482 5.22 -36.38 0.38
CA TRP A 482 5.75 -36.18 -0.97
C TRP A 482 6.91 -35.19 -1.00
N CYS A 483 7.92 -35.53 -1.78
CA CYS A 483 9.16 -34.80 -1.94
C CYS A 483 9.51 -34.64 -3.42
N GLN A 484 10.38 -33.68 -3.74
CA GLN A 484 10.91 -33.54 -5.09
C GLN A 484 11.80 -34.74 -5.43
N LEU A 485 11.58 -35.36 -6.58
CA LEU A 485 12.47 -36.37 -7.14
C LEU A 485 13.69 -35.68 -7.78
N LEU A 486 14.88 -36.15 -7.44
CA LEU A 486 16.15 -35.72 -8.03
C LEU A 486 16.75 -36.84 -8.88
N ASP A 487 17.77 -36.49 -9.67
CA ASP A 487 18.55 -37.45 -10.44
C ASP A 487 19.13 -38.55 -9.56
N GLY A 488 19.15 -39.78 -10.09
CA GLY A 488 19.59 -40.97 -9.36
C GLY A 488 18.60 -41.46 -8.30
N GLY A 489 17.34 -41.01 -8.33
CA GLY A 489 16.26 -41.54 -7.49
C GLY A 489 16.22 -40.99 -6.06
N LYS A 490 17.08 -40.02 -5.73
CA LYS A 490 17.11 -39.34 -4.43
C LYS A 490 15.92 -38.38 -4.30
N THR A 491 15.51 -38.11 -3.06
CA THR A 491 14.40 -37.20 -2.74
C THR A 491 14.91 -35.93 -2.04
N LYS A 492 14.38 -34.77 -2.43
CA LYS A 492 14.55 -33.50 -1.72
C LYS A 492 13.24 -33.14 -1.03
N CYS A 493 13.20 -33.41 0.27
CA CYS A 493 12.03 -33.17 1.12
C CYS A 493 12.06 -31.80 1.79
N LEU A 494 10.89 -31.33 2.22
CA LEU A 494 10.80 -30.19 3.13
C LEU A 494 11.53 -30.45 4.45
N GLY A 495 12.08 -29.39 5.04
CA GLY A 495 12.88 -29.45 6.26
C GLY A 495 12.16 -30.05 7.48
N LYS A 496 12.91 -30.34 8.54
CA LYS A 496 12.42 -30.99 9.78
C LYS A 496 11.26 -30.24 10.45
N SER A 497 11.17 -28.93 10.27
CA SER A 497 10.08 -28.09 10.81
C SER A 497 8.74 -28.26 10.07
N LYS A 498 8.70 -29.01 8.97
CA LYS A 498 7.48 -29.29 8.18
C LYS A 498 7.18 -30.79 8.26
N GLY A 499 5.95 -31.15 8.62
CA GLY A 499 5.58 -32.54 8.92
C GLY A 499 6.20 -33.06 10.22
N ARG A 500 6.12 -32.28 11.32
CA ARG A 500 6.63 -32.72 12.63
C ARG A 500 5.86 -33.95 13.10
N LYS A 501 6.57 -34.90 13.72
CA LYS A 501 5.96 -36.01 14.44
C LYS A 501 5.62 -35.54 15.84
N TYR A 502 4.35 -35.62 16.21
CA TYR A 502 3.82 -35.31 17.53
C TYR A 502 2.66 -36.27 17.84
N PRO A 503 2.27 -36.46 19.12
CA PRO A 503 1.15 -37.32 19.48
C PRO A 503 -0.13 -36.91 18.76
N ASP A 504 -1.04 -37.86 18.56
CA ASP A 504 -2.36 -37.55 18.03
C ASP A 504 -3.17 -36.68 19.02
N MET A 505 -4.07 -35.87 18.47
CA MET A 505 -4.99 -35.07 19.27
C MET A 505 -5.94 -35.98 20.06
N ASP A 506 -6.11 -35.68 21.36
CA ASP A 506 -7.01 -36.44 22.22
C ASP A 506 -8.48 -36.33 21.77
N SER A 507 -9.28 -37.35 22.08
CA SER A 507 -10.66 -37.46 21.64
C SER A 507 -11.56 -36.34 22.18
N SER A 508 -11.33 -35.89 23.43
CA SER A 508 -12.04 -34.77 24.03
C SER A 508 -11.82 -33.46 23.28
N SER A 509 -10.57 -33.15 22.91
CA SER A 509 -10.24 -31.98 22.09
C SER A 509 -10.85 -32.07 20.70
N ARG A 510 -10.83 -33.26 20.07
CA ARG A 510 -11.45 -33.45 18.75
C ARG A 510 -12.96 -33.23 18.79
N LEU A 511 -13.66 -33.78 19.78
CA LEU A 511 -15.10 -33.62 19.94
C LEU A 511 -15.48 -32.16 20.19
N PHE A 512 -14.77 -31.48 21.11
CA PHE A 512 -14.97 -30.06 21.38
C PHE A 512 -14.82 -29.21 20.12
N LEU A 513 -13.78 -29.43 19.32
CA LEU A 513 -13.53 -28.64 18.12
C LEU A 513 -14.50 -28.95 16.99
N ARG A 514 -14.96 -30.20 16.87
CA ARG A 514 -16.01 -30.56 15.92
C ARG A 514 -17.27 -29.75 16.19
N ASP A 515 -17.70 -29.69 17.45
CA ASP A 515 -18.89 -28.93 17.83
C ASP A 515 -18.66 -27.42 17.68
N PHE A 516 -17.48 -26.91 18.06
CA PHE A 516 -17.10 -25.51 17.90
C PHE A 516 -17.12 -25.04 16.43
N TYR A 517 -16.62 -25.86 15.50
CA TYR A 517 -16.55 -25.50 14.08
C TYR A 517 -17.77 -25.91 13.25
N ARG A 518 -18.77 -26.59 13.84
CA ARG A 518 -19.93 -27.13 13.10
C ARG A 518 -20.60 -26.07 12.21
N GLU A 519 -21.03 -24.96 12.80
CA GLU A 519 -21.68 -23.88 12.06
C GLU A 519 -20.73 -23.22 11.04
N HIS A 520 -19.46 -23.03 11.40
CA HIS A 520 -18.47 -22.47 10.49
C HIS A 520 -18.23 -23.36 9.25
N ASN A 521 -18.24 -24.68 9.42
CA ASN A 521 -18.09 -25.66 8.34
C ASN A 521 -19.35 -25.71 7.45
N ILE A 522 -20.55 -25.57 8.04
CA ILE A 522 -21.80 -25.45 7.27
C ILE A 522 -21.76 -24.18 6.40
N GLU A 523 -21.37 -23.04 6.98
CA GLU A 523 -21.23 -21.78 6.22
C GLU A 523 -20.15 -21.86 5.15
N LEU A 524 -19.03 -22.54 5.43
CA LEU A 524 -18.00 -22.79 4.42
C LEU A 524 -18.56 -23.63 3.27
N SER A 525 -19.33 -24.68 3.54
CA SER A 525 -19.94 -25.52 2.50
C SER A 525 -20.91 -24.73 1.61
N LYS A 526 -21.76 -23.89 2.20
CA LYS A 526 -22.63 -22.96 1.46
C LYS A 526 -21.81 -22.02 0.59
N LEU A 527 -20.72 -21.47 1.12
CA LEU A 527 -19.82 -20.59 0.38
C LEU A 527 -19.15 -21.31 -0.80
N MET A 528 -18.62 -22.52 -0.61
CA MET A 528 -18.01 -23.32 -1.67
C MET A 528 -19.00 -23.56 -2.82
N ASN A 529 -20.25 -23.93 -2.49
CA ASN A 529 -21.31 -24.12 -3.48
C ASN A 529 -21.61 -22.82 -4.24
N ARG A 530 -21.71 -21.68 -3.52
CA ARG A 530 -21.91 -20.35 -4.14
C ARG A 530 -20.78 -19.96 -5.09
N LEU A 531 -19.54 -20.34 -4.76
CA LEU A 531 -18.35 -20.09 -5.57
C LEU A 531 -18.19 -21.09 -6.73
N GLY A 532 -18.99 -22.16 -6.79
CA GLY A 532 -18.85 -23.23 -7.77
C GLY A 532 -17.54 -24.03 -7.60
N GLN A 533 -16.96 -24.04 -6.40
CA GLN A 533 -15.73 -24.79 -6.10
C GLN A 533 -16.05 -26.11 -5.40
N PRO A 534 -15.30 -27.20 -5.68
CA PRO A 534 -15.55 -28.49 -5.07
C PRO A 534 -15.29 -28.45 -3.56
N LEU A 535 -16.14 -29.12 -2.78
CA LEU A 535 -15.95 -29.26 -1.34
C LEU A 535 -14.66 -30.05 -1.04
N PRO A 536 -13.77 -29.55 -0.17
CA PRO A 536 -12.62 -30.32 0.31
C PRO A 536 -13.07 -31.67 0.89
N THR A 537 -12.26 -32.73 0.73
CA THR A 537 -12.53 -34.08 1.22
C THR A 537 -12.84 -34.07 2.71
N TRP A 538 -12.00 -33.39 3.50
CA TRP A 538 -12.17 -33.27 4.95
C TRP A 538 -13.51 -32.62 5.34
N LEU A 539 -13.99 -31.67 4.55
CA LEU A 539 -15.24 -30.95 4.84
C LEU A 539 -16.45 -31.84 4.52
N ARG A 540 -16.38 -32.63 3.44
CA ARG A 540 -17.41 -33.62 3.11
C ARG A 540 -17.54 -34.67 4.21
N GLU A 541 -16.43 -35.20 4.69
CA GLU A 541 -16.38 -36.17 5.78
C GLU A 541 -16.96 -35.61 7.09
N GLU A 542 -16.56 -34.39 7.48
CA GLU A 542 -17.07 -33.73 8.71
C GLU A 542 -18.59 -33.49 8.67
N LEU A 543 -19.13 -33.09 7.52
CA LEU A 543 -20.57 -32.82 7.37
C LEU A 543 -21.41 -34.12 7.31
N GLN A 544 -20.88 -35.18 6.72
CA GLN A 544 -21.51 -36.50 6.73
C GLN A 544 -21.55 -37.09 8.14
N ASN A 545 -20.47 -36.97 8.91
CA ASN A 545 -20.45 -37.47 10.29
C ASN A 545 -21.35 -36.68 11.24
N SER A 546 -21.68 -35.42 10.90
CA SER A 546 -22.55 -34.54 11.69
C SER A 546 -24.05 -34.71 11.42
N SER A 547 -24.44 -35.49 10.40
CA SER A 547 -25.84 -35.76 10.05
C SER A 547 -26.42 -37.02 10.71
N TRP A 548 -25.59 -37.77 11.44
CA TRP A 548 -25.94 -39.02 12.14
C TRP A 548 -25.89 -38.92 13.67
N SER A 549 -25.78 -37.71 14.21
CA SER A 549 -25.76 -37.37 15.64
C SER A 549 -26.71 -36.23 15.92
#